data_AF-A0A8C1HNR9-F1
#
_entry.id   AF-A0A8C1HNR9-F1
#
_cell.length_a   1.000
_cell.length_b   1.000
_cell.length_c   1.000
_cell.angle_alpha   90.00
_cell.angle_beta   90.00
_cell.angle_gamma   90.00
#
_symmetry.space_group_name_H-M   'P 1'
#
loop_
_entity.id
_entity.type
_entity.pdbx_description
1 polymer ?
#
loop_
_entity_poly.entity_id
_entity_poly.type
_entity_poly.pdbx_seq_one_letter_code
_entity_poly.pdbx_strand_id
1 'polypeptide(L)'
;MASWIPCLCGSAPCLLCRCCPSGNNSTVTRLIYAFFMLLGVAIACIMLMPGMEGHLKKIPGFCHVNCDVLVGYKAVYRVCFGMAMFFLLFSLIMVKVKSSQDPRAAVHNGFWFFKFAAATAITVGAFFIPEGPFTTVWFYIGMAAAFCFILIQLVLLIDFAHSWNESWVEKMEEGNSRCWYAALLSATAINYALSLMSLVLFYVYYTHSDGCTENKVFISINMLLCVGVSVMSILPKIQESQPRSGLLQSSIVTLYTMYLTWSAMTNEPDRRCNPSLLGIIGLNSTTPAGQDRVVQWWDAQGIVGLILFLMCVLYSSIRNSSNAQVNKLTLTSDESALIEDGPAPDNFEMGDGSSRAIDNEKDGVTYSYSFFHFMLFLASLYIMMTLTNWYSPDSSYETMTSKWPSVWVKITSSWICISLYVWTLVAPLVLINRDFD
;
A
#
# COMPACT_ATOMS: atom_id res chain seq x y z
N MET A 1 -20.27 -7.81 -29.68
CA MET A 1 -20.72 -7.13 -28.43
C MET A 1 -21.64 -7.97 -27.54
N ALA A 2 -22.17 -9.13 -27.96
CA ALA A 2 -23.08 -9.95 -27.13
C ALA A 2 -22.40 -10.97 -26.18
N SER A 3 -21.07 -11.12 -26.22
CA SER A 3 -20.32 -12.10 -25.39
C SER A 3 -19.90 -11.59 -24.01
N TRP A 4 -20.09 -10.31 -23.69
CA TRP A 4 -19.52 -9.66 -22.49
C TRP A 4 -20.48 -9.63 -21.29
N ILE A 5 -21.77 -9.50 -21.58
CA ILE A 5 -22.82 -9.27 -20.58
C ILE A 5 -23.06 -10.51 -19.67
N PRO A 6 -23.02 -11.77 -20.17
CA PRO A 6 -23.27 -12.93 -19.32
C PRO A 6 -22.19 -13.18 -18.26
N CYS A 7 -20.92 -12.82 -18.53
CA CYS A 7 -19.81 -13.04 -17.59
C CYS A 7 -19.79 -12.05 -16.42
N LEU A 8 -20.27 -10.82 -16.63
CA LEU A 8 -20.28 -9.78 -15.60
C LEU A 8 -21.52 -9.92 -14.69
N CYS A 9 -22.65 -10.37 -15.23
CA CYS A 9 -23.93 -10.47 -14.53
C CYS A 9 -24.26 -11.87 -13.97
N GLY A 10 -23.46 -12.89 -14.28
CA GLY A 10 -23.70 -14.28 -13.85
C GLY A 10 -23.10 -14.66 -12.49
N SER A 11 -23.62 -15.76 -11.92
CA SER A 11 -23.04 -16.47 -10.78
C SER A 11 -21.78 -17.25 -11.13
N ALA A 12 -21.51 -17.42 -12.42
CA ALA A 12 -20.34 -18.11 -12.90
C ALA A 12 -19.08 -17.32 -12.53
N PRO A 13 -18.09 -17.96 -11.90
CA PRO A 13 -16.76 -17.37 -11.75
C PRO A 13 -16.20 -17.03 -13.14
N CYS A 14 -15.15 -16.21 -13.18
CA CYS A 14 -14.43 -15.82 -14.41
C CYS A 14 -13.99 -16.99 -15.34
N LEU A 15 -14.13 -18.24 -14.86
CA LEU A 15 -13.97 -19.51 -15.56
C LEU A 15 -14.54 -19.57 -16.99
N LEU A 16 -15.70 -18.96 -17.24
CA LEU A 16 -16.41 -19.07 -18.54
C LEU A 16 -16.07 -17.95 -19.54
N CYS A 17 -15.26 -16.96 -19.17
CA CYS A 17 -15.01 -15.82 -20.03
C CYS A 17 -13.72 -15.97 -20.84
N ARG A 18 -13.83 -15.90 -22.17
CA ARG A 18 -12.72 -16.07 -23.15
C ARG A 18 -11.55 -15.07 -22.97
N CYS A 19 -11.71 -14.05 -22.13
CA CYS A 19 -10.73 -12.98 -21.88
C CYS A 19 -9.95 -13.14 -20.57
N CYS A 20 -10.20 -14.16 -19.74
CA CYS A 20 -9.44 -14.34 -18.51
C CYS A 20 -8.08 -15.04 -18.77
N PRO A 21 -6.98 -14.53 -18.18
CA PRO A 21 -5.69 -15.21 -18.24
C PRO A 21 -5.79 -16.59 -17.59
N SER A 22 -5.06 -17.57 -18.13
CA SER A 22 -4.94 -18.90 -17.51
C SER A 22 -4.25 -18.77 -16.16
N GLY A 23 -4.91 -19.14 -15.07
CA GLY A 23 -4.37 -19.02 -13.71
C GLY A 23 -5.33 -19.51 -12.62
N ASN A 24 -4.85 -19.52 -11.38
CA ASN A 24 -5.66 -19.90 -10.21
C ASN A 24 -6.79 -18.89 -9.96
N ASN A 25 -8.00 -19.39 -9.70
CA ASN A 25 -9.19 -18.57 -9.46
C ASN A 25 -8.97 -17.55 -8.32
N SER A 26 -8.34 -17.99 -7.23
CA SER A 26 -7.92 -17.17 -6.08
C SER A 26 -7.11 -15.92 -6.48
N THR A 27 -6.12 -16.08 -7.36
CA THR A 27 -5.25 -14.98 -7.82
C THR A 27 -5.99 -14.06 -8.78
N VAL A 28 -6.81 -14.60 -9.69
CA VAL A 28 -7.61 -13.78 -10.61
C VAL A 28 -8.60 -12.91 -9.85
N THR A 29 -9.33 -13.46 -8.87
CA THR A 29 -10.27 -12.69 -8.05
C THR A 29 -9.56 -11.58 -7.27
N ARG A 30 -8.39 -11.84 -6.65
CA ARG A 30 -7.60 -10.80 -5.96
C ARG A 30 -7.13 -9.69 -6.90
N LEU A 31 -6.73 -10.04 -8.12
CA LEU A 31 -6.34 -9.06 -9.15
C LEU A 31 -7.52 -8.20 -9.61
N ILE A 32 -8.73 -8.75 -9.74
CA ILE A 32 -9.92 -7.97 -10.09
C ILE A 32 -10.26 -6.98 -8.96
N TYR A 33 -10.19 -7.41 -7.69
CA TYR A 33 -10.39 -6.50 -6.56
C TYR A 33 -9.31 -5.40 -6.47
N ALA A 34 -8.05 -5.74 -6.76
CA ALA A 34 -6.97 -4.75 -6.88
C ALA A 34 -7.26 -3.74 -8.00
N PHE A 35 -7.64 -4.21 -9.19
CA PHE A 35 -8.04 -3.34 -10.29
C PHE A 35 -9.22 -2.44 -9.91
N PHE A 36 -10.22 -2.99 -9.23
CA PHE A 36 -11.37 -2.22 -8.75
C PHE A 36 -10.95 -1.09 -7.80
N MET A 37 -10.05 -1.37 -6.86
CA MET A 37 -9.46 -0.35 -6.00
C MET A 37 -8.70 0.71 -6.80
N LEU A 38 -7.89 0.31 -7.78
CA LEU A 38 -7.14 1.25 -8.63
C LEU A 38 -8.06 2.16 -9.46
N LEU A 39 -9.19 1.64 -9.94
CA LEU A 39 -10.21 2.45 -10.61
C LEU A 39 -10.76 3.53 -9.67
N GLY A 40 -11.06 3.17 -8.42
CA GLY A 40 -11.53 4.13 -7.43
C GLY A 40 -10.46 5.17 -7.03
N VAL A 41 -9.19 4.76 -6.94
CA VAL A 41 -8.05 5.69 -6.78
C VAL A 41 -7.97 6.65 -7.96
N ALA A 42 -8.09 6.16 -9.19
CA ALA A 42 -8.07 6.99 -10.39
C ALA A 42 -9.21 8.02 -10.38
N ILE A 43 -10.43 7.63 -9.98
CA ILE A 43 -11.56 8.55 -9.82
C ILE A 43 -11.25 9.61 -8.76
N ALA A 44 -10.68 9.23 -7.61
CA ALA A 44 -10.29 10.17 -6.57
C ALA A 44 -9.22 11.16 -7.06
N CYS A 45 -8.21 10.70 -7.80
CA CYS A 45 -7.21 11.55 -8.43
C CYS A 45 -7.83 12.51 -9.45
N ILE A 46 -8.80 12.04 -10.26
CA ILE A 46 -9.52 12.89 -11.21
C ILE A 46 -10.28 14.01 -10.48
N MET A 47 -10.95 13.71 -9.37
CA MET A 47 -11.66 14.71 -8.57
C MET A 47 -10.75 15.75 -7.91
N LEU A 48 -9.45 15.45 -7.78
CA LEU A 48 -8.44 16.37 -7.25
C LEU A 48 -7.85 17.31 -8.33
N MET A 49 -8.05 17.01 -9.63
CA MET A 49 -7.46 17.80 -10.71
C MET A 49 -8.03 19.23 -10.80
N PRO A 50 -7.19 20.25 -11.05
CA PRO A 50 -7.66 21.62 -11.28
C PRO A 50 -8.59 21.66 -12.50
N GLY A 51 -9.78 22.26 -12.34
CA GLY A 51 -10.83 22.32 -13.37
C GLY A 51 -12.06 21.45 -13.07
N MET A 52 -11.96 20.46 -12.16
CA MET A 52 -13.12 19.67 -11.74
C MET A 52 -14.04 20.39 -10.73
N GLU A 53 -13.55 21.45 -10.11
CA GLU A 53 -14.27 22.27 -9.13
C GLU A 53 -15.62 22.77 -9.65
N GLY A 54 -15.68 23.23 -10.90
CA GLY A 54 -16.91 23.77 -11.49
C GLY A 54 -18.01 22.72 -11.67
N HIS A 55 -17.65 21.44 -11.79
CA HIS A 55 -18.61 20.34 -11.82
C HIS A 55 -18.98 19.88 -10.41
N LEU A 56 -18.02 19.83 -9.49
CA LEU A 56 -18.25 19.43 -8.10
C LEU A 56 -19.14 20.44 -7.35
N LYS A 57 -18.99 21.75 -7.63
CA LYS A 57 -19.85 22.82 -7.08
C LYS A 57 -21.31 22.74 -7.51
N LYS A 58 -21.63 22.03 -8.61
CA LYS A 58 -23.01 21.84 -9.08
C LYS A 58 -23.77 20.76 -8.30
N ILE A 59 -23.09 19.98 -7.47
CA ILE A 59 -23.72 18.92 -6.67
C ILE A 59 -24.47 19.59 -5.51
N PRO A 60 -25.81 19.45 -5.43
CA PRO A 60 -26.61 20.10 -4.39
C PRO A 60 -26.22 19.57 -3.01
N GLY A 61 -25.99 20.48 -2.05
CA GLY A 61 -25.60 20.15 -0.68
C GLY A 61 -24.09 19.94 -0.46
N PHE A 62 -23.28 19.93 -1.51
CA PHE A 62 -21.83 19.66 -1.43
C PHE A 62 -20.97 20.89 -1.11
N CYS A 63 -21.47 22.11 -1.33
CA CYS A 63 -20.83 23.34 -0.89
C CYS A 63 -21.84 24.47 -0.73
N HIS A 64 -21.77 25.21 0.38
CA HIS A 64 -22.43 26.51 0.56
C HIS A 64 -21.34 27.59 0.65
N VAL A 65 -21.46 28.67 -0.14
CA VAL A 65 -20.68 29.93 -0.17
C VAL A 65 -19.20 29.88 0.30
N ASN A 66 -18.25 30.13 -0.62
CA ASN A 66 -16.78 30.21 -0.43
C ASN A 66 -15.99 28.89 -0.26
N CYS A 67 -16.36 27.77 -0.92
CA CYS A 67 -15.51 26.57 -0.96
C CYS A 67 -14.52 26.54 -2.14
N ASP A 68 -13.88 27.64 -2.52
CA ASP A 68 -13.14 27.65 -3.80
C ASP A 68 -11.89 26.75 -3.81
N VAL A 69 -11.27 26.49 -2.67
CA VAL A 69 -9.94 25.84 -2.63
C VAL A 69 -9.97 24.40 -2.11
N LEU A 70 -11.09 23.93 -1.52
CA LEU A 70 -11.12 22.65 -0.76
C LEU A 70 -12.14 21.61 -1.25
N VAL A 71 -12.84 21.90 -2.34
CA VAL A 71 -13.90 21.02 -2.88
C VAL A 71 -13.34 19.68 -3.37
N GLY A 72 -12.16 19.67 -4.00
CA GLY A 72 -11.51 18.44 -4.45
C GLY A 72 -11.14 17.50 -3.30
N TYR A 73 -10.61 18.04 -2.21
CA TYR A 73 -10.26 17.26 -1.02
C TYR A 73 -11.50 16.64 -0.38
N LYS A 74 -12.56 17.44 -0.20
CA LYS A 74 -13.86 16.94 0.27
C LYS A 74 -14.37 15.79 -0.61
N ALA A 75 -14.22 15.89 -1.93
CA ALA A 75 -14.66 14.86 -2.88
C ALA A 75 -13.87 13.56 -2.73
N VAL A 76 -12.54 13.66 -2.57
CA VAL A 76 -11.67 12.50 -2.25
C VAL A 76 -12.13 11.80 -0.99
N TYR A 77 -12.44 12.53 0.09
CA TYR A 77 -12.99 11.95 1.33
C TYR A 77 -14.26 11.13 1.08
N ARG A 78 -15.19 11.62 0.24
CA ARG A 78 -16.44 10.89 -0.07
C ARG A 78 -16.20 9.64 -0.91
N VAL A 79 -15.37 9.73 -1.95
CA VAL A 79 -15.05 8.58 -2.81
C VAL A 79 -14.32 7.49 -2.01
N CYS A 80 -13.29 7.87 -1.25
CA CYS A 80 -12.56 6.93 -0.42
C CYS A 80 -13.40 6.36 0.73
N PHE A 81 -14.31 7.14 1.32
CA PHE A 81 -15.30 6.62 2.26
C PHE A 81 -16.18 5.54 1.61
N GLY A 82 -16.70 5.80 0.40
CA GLY A 82 -17.54 4.84 -0.33
C GLY A 82 -16.81 3.51 -0.60
N MET A 83 -15.57 3.59 -1.07
CA MET A 83 -14.70 2.42 -1.26
C MET A 83 -14.44 1.68 0.06
N ALA A 84 -14.07 2.41 1.11
CA ALA A 84 -13.79 1.83 2.42
C ALA A 84 -15.02 1.09 2.95
N MET A 85 -16.20 1.69 2.90
CA MET A 85 -17.43 1.04 3.36
C MET A 85 -17.80 -0.19 2.54
N PHE A 86 -17.56 -0.17 1.22
CA PHE A 86 -17.76 -1.35 0.38
C PHE A 86 -16.84 -2.51 0.80
N PHE A 87 -15.54 -2.27 0.95
CA PHE A 87 -14.58 -3.31 1.35
C PHE A 87 -14.80 -3.78 2.79
N LEU A 88 -15.18 -2.88 3.70
CA LEU A 88 -15.54 -3.23 5.07
C LEU A 88 -16.76 -4.15 5.10
N LEU A 89 -17.82 -3.82 4.34
CA LEU A 89 -19.00 -4.67 4.22
C LEU A 89 -18.64 -6.06 3.68
N PHE A 90 -17.81 -6.14 2.64
CA PHE A 90 -17.34 -7.42 2.11
C PHE A 90 -16.48 -8.20 3.10
N SER A 91 -15.62 -7.51 3.86
CA SER A 91 -14.84 -8.14 4.92
C SER A 91 -15.73 -8.80 5.98
N LEU A 92 -16.82 -8.13 6.38
CA LEU A 92 -17.79 -8.66 7.34
C LEU A 92 -18.61 -9.84 6.78
N ILE A 93 -19.02 -9.79 5.51
CA ILE A 93 -19.77 -10.89 4.87
C ILE A 93 -18.91 -12.15 4.74
N MET A 94 -17.60 -11.99 4.50
CA MET A 94 -16.66 -13.08 4.23
C MET A 94 -16.01 -13.67 5.50
N VAL A 95 -16.52 -13.35 6.70
CA VAL A 95 -16.02 -13.92 7.96
C VAL A 95 -16.26 -15.43 8.00
N LYS A 96 -15.20 -16.19 8.34
CA LYS A 96 -15.22 -17.67 8.48
C LYS A 96 -15.74 -18.40 7.22
N VAL A 97 -15.33 -17.95 6.04
CA VAL A 97 -15.45 -18.75 4.81
C VAL A 97 -14.26 -19.70 4.74
N LYS A 98 -14.51 -21.00 4.60
CA LYS A 98 -13.46 -22.02 4.69
C LYS A 98 -13.19 -22.76 3.39
N SER A 99 -14.15 -22.79 2.46
CA SER A 99 -14.04 -23.48 1.18
C SER A 99 -14.73 -22.68 0.07
N SER A 100 -14.31 -22.86 -1.19
CA SER A 100 -14.96 -22.29 -2.37
C SER A 100 -16.40 -22.80 -2.58
N GLN A 101 -16.78 -23.89 -1.92
CA GLN A 101 -18.12 -24.46 -1.98
C GLN A 101 -19.15 -23.68 -1.15
N ASP A 102 -18.70 -22.83 -0.22
CA ASP A 102 -19.58 -21.96 0.55
C ASP A 102 -20.35 -21.02 -0.41
N PRO A 103 -21.68 -20.84 -0.26
CA PRO A 103 -22.44 -19.92 -1.12
C PRO A 103 -21.90 -18.48 -1.11
N ARG A 104 -21.26 -18.08 -0.01
CA ARG A 104 -20.59 -16.79 0.16
C ARG A 104 -19.33 -16.68 -0.71
N ALA A 105 -18.61 -17.78 -0.94
CA ALA A 105 -17.46 -17.81 -1.83
C ALA A 105 -17.86 -17.60 -3.30
N ALA A 106 -19.06 -18.04 -3.71
CA ALA A 106 -19.60 -17.71 -5.03
C ALA A 106 -19.83 -16.19 -5.19
N VAL A 107 -20.27 -15.51 -4.13
CA VAL A 107 -20.37 -14.05 -4.09
C VAL A 107 -18.98 -13.41 -4.15
N HIS A 108 -17.97 -13.95 -3.47
CA HIS A 108 -16.58 -13.44 -3.52
C HIS A 108 -15.94 -13.59 -4.92
N ASN A 109 -16.10 -14.74 -5.56
CA ASN A 109 -15.45 -15.07 -6.84
C ASN A 109 -16.24 -14.66 -8.09
N GLY A 110 -17.52 -14.31 -7.96
CA GLY A 110 -18.41 -13.98 -9.08
C GLY A 110 -19.21 -12.68 -8.89
N PHE A 111 -20.34 -12.57 -9.61
CA PHE A 111 -21.31 -11.45 -9.49
C PHE A 111 -20.69 -10.05 -9.57
N TRP A 112 -19.72 -9.86 -10.46
CA TRP A 112 -18.95 -8.60 -10.55
C TRP A 112 -19.82 -7.38 -10.84
N PHE A 113 -20.80 -7.48 -11.76
CA PHE A 113 -21.70 -6.37 -12.08
C PHE A 113 -22.43 -5.83 -10.86
N PHE A 114 -23.01 -6.72 -10.04
CA PHE A 114 -23.72 -6.32 -8.83
C PHE A 114 -22.79 -5.68 -7.79
N LYS A 115 -21.53 -6.13 -7.70
CA LYS A 115 -20.52 -5.50 -6.84
C LYS A 115 -20.19 -4.08 -7.30
N PHE A 116 -19.93 -3.88 -8.59
CA PHE A 116 -19.66 -2.56 -9.16
C PHE A 116 -20.85 -1.61 -8.94
N ALA A 117 -22.07 -2.10 -9.17
CA ALA A 117 -23.28 -1.33 -8.92
C ALA A 117 -23.44 -0.96 -7.45
N ALA A 118 -23.25 -1.92 -6.53
CA ALA A 118 -23.33 -1.68 -5.09
C ALA A 118 -22.27 -0.67 -4.62
N ALA A 119 -21.03 -0.81 -5.05
CA ALA A 119 -19.96 0.13 -4.67
C ALA A 119 -20.20 1.54 -5.22
N THR A 120 -20.72 1.65 -6.44
CA THR A 120 -21.12 2.93 -7.03
C THR A 120 -22.26 3.55 -6.24
N ALA A 121 -23.28 2.78 -5.87
CA ALA A 121 -24.40 3.26 -5.07
C ALA A 121 -23.97 3.74 -3.68
N ILE A 122 -23.09 3.01 -2.98
CA ILE A 122 -22.51 3.43 -1.70
C ILE A 122 -21.72 4.73 -1.87
N THR A 123 -20.91 4.83 -2.93
CA THR A 123 -20.10 6.02 -3.22
C THR A 123 -20.98 7.25 -3.52
N VAL A 124 -22.01 7.10 -4.35
CA VAL A 124 -22.98 8.16 -4.63
C VAL A 124 -23.72 8.56 -3.35
N GLY A 125 -24.13 7.58 -2.53
CA GLY A 125 -24.72 7.82 -1.21
C GLY A 125 -23.82 8.66 -0.29
N ALA A 126 -22.50 8.47 -0.35
CA ALA A 126 -21.55 9.23 0.45
C ALA A 126 -21.56 10.74 0.14
N PHE A 127 -21.91 11.15 -1.08
CA PHE A 127 -22.01 12.56 -1.46
C PHE A 127 -23.22 13.28 -0.83
N PHE A 128 -24.23 12.53 -0.38
CA PHE A 128 -25.41 13.11 0.29
C PHE A 128 -25.21 13.35 1.80
N ILE A 129 -24.08 12.95 2.36
CA ILE A 129 -23.77 13.18 3.78
C ILE A 129 -23.48 14.68 3.96
N PRO A 130 -24.22 15.41 4.83
CA PRO A 130 -24.05 16.86 4.99
C PRO A 130 -22.67 17.23 5.56
N GLU A 131 -22.28 18.48 5.35
CA GLU A 131 -21.06 19.04 5.94
C GLU A 131 -21.22 19.21 7.46
N GLY A 132 -20.19 18.83 8.21
CA GLY A 132 -20.24 18.81 9.68
C GLY A 132 -18.98 18.14 10.26
N PRO A 133 -19.07 17.45 11.42
CA PRO A 133 -17.92 16.79 12.04
C PRO A 133 -17.37 15.60 11.23
N PHE A 134 -18.06 15.19 10.15
CA PHE A 134 -17.71 14.03 9.34
C PHE A 134 -16.24 14.04 8.90
N THR A 135 -15.77 15.10 8.24
CA THR A 135 -14.40 15.14 7.69
C THR A 135 -13.35 15.09 8.80
N THR A 136 -13.60 15.76 9.92
CA THR A 136 -12.70 15.76 11.08
C THR A 136 -12.63 14.39 11.74
N VAL A 137 -13.77 13.75 12.00
CA VAL A 137 -13.82 12.39 12.56
C VAL A 137 -13.15 11.39 11.62
N TRP A 138 -13.47 11.48 10.32
CA TRP A 138 -12.94 10.59 9.32
C TRP A 138 -11.46 10.81 9.05
N PHE A 139 -10.93 12.01 9.27
CA PHE A 139 -9.48 12.28 9.27
C PHE A 139 -8.77 11.48 10.36
N TYR A 140 -9.28 11.46 11.60
CA TYR A 140 -8.66 10.65 12.68
C TYR A 140 -8.76 9.14 12.41
N ILE A 141 -9.92 8.66 11.94
CA ILE A 141 -10.09 7.26 11.53
C ILE A 141 -9.13 6.93 10.39
N GLY A 142 -9.02 7.82 9.41
CA GLY A 142 -8.12 7.71 8.27
C GLY A 142 -6.65 7.63 8.70
N MET A 143 -6.21 8.49 9.62
CA MET A 143 -4.84 8.44 10.16
C MET A 143 -4.53 7.10 10.85
N ALA A 144 -5.44 6.61 11.69
CA ALA A 144 -5.26 5.34 12.39
C ALA A 144 -5.22 4.16 11.39
N ALA A 145 -6.13 4.13 10.43
CA ALA A 145 -6.16 3.10 9.40
C ALA A 145 -4.95 3.17 8.46
N ALA A 146 -4.50 4.36 8.11
CA ALA A 146 -3.31 4.58 7.29
C ALA A 146 -2.04 4.10 8.02
N PHE A 147 -1.93 4.33 9.33
CA PHE A 147 -0.86 3.75 10.14
C PHE A 147 -0.87 2.21 10.06
N CYS A 148 -2.03 1.58 10.30
CA CYS A 148 -2.16 0.12 10.18
C CYS A 148 -1.80 -0.39 8.77
N PHE A 149 -2.22 0.32 7.72
CA PHE A 149 -1.88 -0.03 6.35
C PHE A 149 -0.39 0.11 6.06
N ILE A 150 0.26 1.17 6.59
CA ILE A 150 1.72 1.32 6.49
C ILE A 150 2.40 0.12 7.14
N LEU A 151 1.96 -0.36 8.30
CA LEU A 151 2.53 -1.57 8.91
C LEU A 151 2.38 -2.81 8.02
N ILE A 152 1.23 -3.01 7.37
CA ILE A 152 1.03 -4.10 6.42
C ILE A 152 1.96 -3.93 5.21
N GLN A 153 2.05 -2.71 4.67
CA GLN A 153 2.95 -2.37 3.56
C GLN A 153 4.42 -2.65 3.92
N LEU A 154 4.83 -2.37 5.16
CA LEU A 154 6.17 -2.65 5.67
C LEU A 154 6.50 -4.14 5.67
N VAL A 155 5.59 -4.96 6.17
CA VAL A 155 5.77 -6.42 6.18
C VAL A 155 5.89 -6.94 4.76
N LEU A 156 5.00 -6.51 3.85
CA LEU A 156 5.03 -6.90 2.44
C LEU A 156 6.30 -6.43 1.72
N LEU A 157 6.84 -5.27 2.09
CA LEU A 157 8.08 -4.74 1.52
C LEU A 157 9.31 -5.53 1.97
N ILE A 158 9.41 -5.85 3.26
CA ILE A 158 10.51 -6.67 3.80
C ILE A 158 10.50 -8.05 3.14
N ASP A 159 9.31 -8.63 3.06
CA ASP A 159 9.08 -9.92 2.42
C ASP A 159 9.42 -9.91 0.91
N PHE A 160 9.03 -8.85 0.19
CA PHE A 160 9.47 -8.62 -1.18
C PHE A 160 10.99 -8.52 -1.29
N ALA A 161 11.66 -7.80 -0.39
CA ALA A 161 13.10 -7.65 -0.39
C ALA A 161 13.80 -9.01 -0.15
N HIS A 162 13.27 -9.84 0.76
CA HIS A 162 13.78 -11.19 0.99
C HIS A 162 13.60 -12.08 -0.24
N SER A 163 12.40 -12.16 -0.80
CA SER A 163 12.13 -12.98 -2.00
C SER A 163 12.90 -12.52 -3.23
N TRP A 164 13.14 -11.21 -3.39
CA TRP A 164 14.00 -10.71 -4.47
C TRP A 164 15.43 -11.21 -4.28
N ASN A 165 16.02 -10.98 -3.10
CA ASN A 165 17.39 -11.39 -2.82
C ASN A 165 17.58 -12.89 -3.02
N GLU A 166 16.68 -13.71 -2.48
CA GLU A 166 16.66 -15.15 -2.64
C GLU A 166 16.63 -15.57 -4.11
N SER A 167 15.71 -15.02 -4.91
CA SER A 167 15.61 -15.35 -6.34
C SER A 167 16.87 -14.99 -7.14
N TRP A 168 17.56 -13.90 -6.78
CA TRP A 168 18.78 -13.49 -7.46
C TRP A 168 20.01 -14.27 -7.00
N VAL A 169 20.07 -14.62 -5.71
CA VAL A 169 21.12 -15.48 -5.16
C VAL A 169 21.01 -16.89 -5.74
N GLU A 170 19.82 -17.48 -5.81
CA GLU A 170 19.58 -18.78 -6.44
C GLU A 170 20.04 -18.79 -7.91
N LYS A 171 19.66 -17.77 -8.70
CA LYS A 171 20.10 -17.64 -10.10
C LYS A 171 21.60 -17.38 -10.24
N MET A 172 22.25 -16.81 -9.22
CA MET A 172 23.70 -16.64 -9.19
C MET A 172 24.40 -17.97 -8.92
N GLU A 173 23.84 -18.82 -8.07
CA GLU A 173 24.38 -20.15 -7.73
C GLU A 173 24.18 -21.17 -8.86
N GLU A 174 22.99 -21.20 -9.48
CA GLU A 174 22.63 -22.18 -10.51
C GLU A 174 22.91 -21.73 -11.95
N GLY A 175 22.98 -20.41 -12.17
CA GLY A 175 23.05 -19.81 -13.50
C GLY A 175 24.42 -19.19 -13.83
N ASN A 176 24.39 -18.10 -14.60
CA ASN A 176 25.58 -17.32 -14.92
C ASN A 176 25.99 -16.44 -13.72
N SER A 177 26.83 -17.00 -12.85
CA SER A 177 27.23 -16.39 -11.58
C SER A 177 27.74 -14.95 -11.70
N ARG A 178 28.52 -14.61 -12.74
CA ARG A 178 29.09 -13.26 -12.91
C ARG A 178 28.06 -12.19 -13.23
N CYS A 179 27.05 -12.51 -14.05
CA CYS A 179 26.02 -11.55 -14.44
C CYS A 179 25.09 -11.23 -13.26
N TRP A 180 24.61 -12.27 -12.57
CA TRP A 180 23.71 -12.12 -11.42
C TRP A 180 24.41 -11.49 -10.21
N TYR A 181 25.69 -11.81 -9.99
CA TYR A 181 26.49 -11.10 -8.99
C TYR A 181 26.63 -9.60 -9.30
N ALA A 182 26.94 -9.24 -10.56
CA ALA A 182 27.00 -7.84 -10.97
C ALA A 182 25.63 -7.14 -10.84
N ALA A 183 24.53 -7.82 -11.19
CA ALA A 183 23.18 -7.30 -11.00
C ALA A 183 22.87 -7.04 -9.52
N LEU A 184 23.14 -8.01 -8.64
CA LEU A 184 22.93 -7.89 -7.19
C LEU A 184 23.74 -6.73 -6.60
N LEU A 185 25.01 -6.63 -6.96
CA LEU A 185 25.90 -5.57 -6.48
C LEU A 185 25.45 -4.19 -6.99
N SER A 186 25.09 -4.08 -8.27
CA SER A 186 24.62 -2.81 -8.86
C SER A 186 23.30 -2.33 -8.25
N ALA A 187 22.32 -3.22 -8.07
CA ALA A 187 21.06 -2.87 -7.42
C ALA A 187 21.28 -2.39 -5.98
N THR A 188 22.13 -3.10 -5.22
CA THR A 188 22.51 -2.72 -3.86
C THR A 188 23.21 -1.37 -3.82
N ALA A 189 24.17 -1.13 -4.71
CA ALA A 189 24.92 0.12 -4.78
C ALA A 189 24.03 1.31 -5.15
N ILE A 190 23.09 1.12 -6.10
CA ILE A 190 22.14 2.16 -6.50
C ILE A 190 21.23 2.53 -5.32
N ASN A 191 20.69 1.55 -4.59
CA ASN A 191 19.85 1.82 -3.42
C ASN A 191 20.59 2.63 -2.35
N TYR A 192 21.81 2.22 -1.98
CA TYR A 192 22.61 2.98 -1.01
C TYR A 192 23.01 4.37 -1.51
N ALA A 193 23.33 4.52 -2.80
CA ALA A 193 23.64 5.82 -3.39
C ALA A 193 22.42 6.76 -3.33
N LEU A 194 21.23 6.25 -3.64
CA LEU A 194 19.97 7.01 -3.53
C LEU A 194 19.65 7.37 -2.07
N SER A 195 19.88 6.47 -1.12
CA SER A 195 19.73 6.75 0.31
C SER A 195 20.69 7.84 0.79
N LEU A 196 21.96 7.79 0.37
CA LEU A 196 22.96 8.79 0.72
C LEU A 196 22.64 10.15 0.09
N MET A 197 22.24 10.16 -1.18
CA MET A 197 21.77 11.38 -1.84
C MET A 197 20.58 11.98 -1.08
N SER A 198 19.59 11.17 -0.72
CA SER A 198 18.42 11.60 0.05
C SER A 198 18.83 12.22 1.40
N LEU A 199 19.77 11.58 2.12
CA LEU A 199 20.31 12.10 3.38
C LEU A 199 20.93 13.49 3.22
N VAL A 200 21.75 13.69 2.19
CA VAL A 200 22.36 15.01 1.91
C VAL A 200 21.28 16.04 1.63
N LEU A 201 20.29 15.70 0.80
CA LEU A 201 19.18 16.58 0.47
C LEU A 201 18.34 16.95 1.71
N PHE A 202 18.13 16.01 2.64
CA PHE A 202 17.40 16.27 3.88
C PHE A 202 18.11 17.31 4.75
N TYR A 203 19.42 17.18 4.94
CA TYR A 203 20.18 18.18 5.70
C TYR A 203 20.21 19.55 5.01
N VAL A 204 20.31 19.60 3.69
CA VAL A 204 20.38 20.87 2.94
C VAL A 204 19.04 21.61 2.94
N TYR A 205 17.92 20.92 2.75
CA TYR A 205 16.62 21.58 2.54
C TYR A 205 15.69 21.54 3.74
N TYR A 206 15.73 20.50 4.57
CA TYR A 206 14.79 20.34 5.70
C TYR A 206 15.41 20.70 7.05
N THR A 207 16.66 21.18 7.06
CA THR A 207 17.33 21.67 8.28
C THR A 207 17.95 23.05 8.06
N HIS A 208 17.99 23.86 9.12
CA HIS A 208 18.63 25.17 9.15
C HIS A 208 19.58 25.26 10.34
N SER A 209 20.61 26.11 10.29
CA SER A 209 21.53 26.32 11.43
C SER A 209 20.75 26.73 12.69
N ASP A 210 19.83 27.69 12.53
CA ASP A 210 18.99 28.22 13.59
C ASP A 210 17.60 27.57 13.54
N GLY A 211 17.36 26.55 14.38
CA GLY A 211 16.08 25.85 14.49
C GLY A 211 16.00 24.49 13.77
N CYS A 212 14.77 24.06 13.45
CA CYS A 212 14.42 22.75 12.86
C CYS A 212 15.06 21.55 13.58
N THR A 213 15.15 21.62 14.91
CA THR A 213 15.82 20.60 15.72
C THR A 213 15.17 19.22 15.58
N GLU A 214 13.84 19.18 15.47
CA GLU A 214 13.10 17.92 15.32
C GLU A 214 13.49 17.17 14.03
N ASN A 215 13.52 17.87 12.89
CA ASN A 215 13.99 17.30 11.62
C ASN A 215 15.44 16.80 11.72
N LYS A 216 16.34 17.59 12.34
CA LYS A 216 17.74 17.16 12.56
C LYS A 216 17.82 15.86 13.36
N VAL A 217 17.01 15.75 14.42
CA VAL A 217 16.96 14.56 15.28
C VAL A 217 16.40 13.36 14.52
N PHE A 218 15.29 13.51 13.79
CA PHE A 218 14.70 12.43 13.00
C PHE A 218 15.66 11.89 11.94
N ILE A 219 16.31 12.78 11.17
CA ILE A 219 17.30 12.39 10.16
C ILE A 219 18.48 11.66 10.81
N SER A 220 19.01 12.18 11.92
CA SER A 220 20.16 11.60 12.62
C SER A 220 19.87 10.20 13.17
N ILE A 221 18.73 10.02 13.83
CA ILE A 221 18.32 8.72 14.39
C ILE A 221 18.14 7.70 13.27
N ASN A 222 17.38 8.04 12.22
CA ASN A 222 17.12 7.12 11.12
C ASN A 222 18.39 6.75 10.36
N MET A 223 19.32 7.70 10.15
CA MET A 223 20.64 7.42 9.60
C MET A 223 21.40 6.39 10.45
N LEU A 224 21.49 6.62 11.77
CA LEU A 224 22.22 5.73 12.68
C LEU A 224 21.61 4.32 12.68
N LEU A 225 20.28 4.23 12.72
CA LEU A 225 19.58 2.96 12.67
C LEU A 225 19.81 2.23 11.34
N CYS A 226 19.74 2.92 10.20
CA CYS A 226 20.01 2.32 8.90
C CYS A 226 21.45 1.79 8.79
N VAL A 227 22.44 2.57 9.27
CA VAL A 227 23.85 2.10 9.30
C VAL A 227 23.97 0.86 10.19
N GLY A 228 23.37 0.86 11.37
CA GLY A 228 23.38 -0.29 12.28
C GLY A 228 22.79 -1.55 11.63
N VAL A 229 21.65 -1.41 10.95
CA VAL A 229 21.00 -2.50 10.22
C VAL A 229 21.87 -3.04 9.09
N SER A 230 22.48 -2.16 8.27
CA SER A 230 23.40 -2.57 7.21
C SER A 230 24.60 -3.34 7.74
N VAL A 231 25.17 -2.92 8.87
CA VAL A 231 26.25 -3.64 9.56
C VAL A 231 25.77 -4.99 10.07
N MET A 232 24.57 -5.06 10.66
CA MET A 232 24.01 -6.32 11.14
C MET A 232 23.82 -7.34 10.00
N SER A 233 23.34 -6.92 8.83
CA SER A 233 23.13 -7.82 7.69
C SER A 233 24.40 -8.51 7.16
N ILE A 234 25.59 -7.99 7.49
CA ILE A 234 26.88 -8.56 7.06
C ILE A 234 27.64 -9.29 8.16
N LEU A 235 27.11 -9.31 9.40
CA LEU A 235 27.78 -9.99 10.50
C LEU A 235 27.85 -11.50 10.22
N PRO A 236 29.04 -12.13 10.33
CA PRO A 236 29.20 -13.56 10.03
C PRO A 236 28.23 -14.44 10.82
N LYS A 237 27.96 -14.07 12.08
CA LYS A 237 27.01 -14.80 12.94
C LYS A 237 25.57 -14.82 12.39
N ILE A 238 25.13 -13.71 11.79
CA ILE A 238 23.79 -13.64 11.17
C ILE A 238 23.77 -14.42 9.86
N GLN A 239 24.84 -14.33 9.05
CA GLN A 239 24.95 -15.06 7.79
C GLN A 239 25.08 -16.58 7.99
N GLU A 240 25.71 -17.03 9.08
CA GLU A 240 25.78 -18.45 9.46
C GLU A 240 24.39 -19.03 9.73
N SER A 241 23.49 -18.27 10.37
CA SER A 241 22.13 -18.73 10.69
C SER A 241 21.10 -18.43 9.61
N GLN A 242 21.37 -17.47 8.73
CA GLN A 242 20.50 -17.16 7.59
C GLN A 242 21.37 -16.84 6.36
N PRO A 243 21.82 -17.86 5.61
CA PRO A 243 22.76 -17.70 4.50
C PRO A 243 22.18 -16.89 3.32
N ARG A 244 20.84 -16.81 3.24
CA ARG A 244 20.11 -15.98 2.27
C ARG A 244 19.93 -14.53 2.72
N SER A 245 20.51 -14.11 3.84
CA SER A 245 20.57 -12.70 4.25
C SER A 245 21.59 -11.95 3.41
N GLY A 246 21.20 -10.81 2.84
CA GLY A 246 22.05 -10.05 1.92
C GLY A 246 21.96 -8.54 2.10
N LEU A 247 22.99 -7.83 1.62
CA LEU A 247 23.04 -6.37 1.59
C LEU A 247 21.93 -5.74 0.75
N LEU A 248 21.38 -6.47 -0.23
CA LEU A 248 20.27 -5.96 -1.05
C LEU A 248 19.04 -5.68 -0.16
N GLN A 249 18.71 -6.60 0.76
CA GLN A 249 17.55 -6.46 1.64
C GLN A 249 17.68 -5.21 2.52
N SER A 250 18.82 -5.03 3.19
CA SER A 250 19.06 -3.84 4.03
C SER A 250 19.14 -2.54 3.24
N SER A 251 19.61 -2.58 1.98
CA SER A 251 19.61 -1.41 1.10
C SER A 251 18.18 -0.94 0.76
N ILE A 252 17.26 -1.88 0.50
CA ILE A 252 15.85 -1.57 0.20
C ILE A 252 15.15 -1.00 1.44
N VAL A 253 15.37 -1.62 2.61
CA VAL A 253 14.84 -1.14 3.90
C VAL A 253 15.36 0.27 4.18
N THR A 254 16.66 0.51 3.98
CA THR A 254 17.27 1.85 4.17
C THR A 254 16.65 2.89 3.24
N LEU A 255 16.48 2.57 1.96
CA LEU A 255 15.84 3.49 1.00
C LEU A 255 14.40 3.81 1.39
N TYR A 256 13.64 2.81 1.83
CA TYR A 256 12.28 3.01 2.29
C TYR A 256 12.21 3.84 3.60
N THR A 257 13.13 3.65 4.53
CA THR A 257 13.26 4.50 5.73
C THR A 257 13.54 5.95 5.35
N MET A 258 14.39 6.20 4.35
CA MET A 258 14.62 7.56 3.84
C MET A 258 13.34 8.16 3.25
N TYR A 259 12.55 7.38 2.50
CA TYR A 259 11.25 7.81 2.00
C TYR A 259 10.26 8.16 3.13
N LEU A 260 10.13 7.31 4.16
CA LEU A 260 9.26 7.62 5.30
C LEU A 260 9.72 8.86 6.08
N THR A 261 11.03 9.05 6.23
CA THR A 261 11.62 10.23 6.87
C THR A 261 11.27 11.49 6.09
N TRP A 262 11.45 11.46 4.76
CA TRP A 262 11.05 12.57 3.88
C TRP A 262 9.55 12.87 3.96
N SER A 263 8.73 11.82 3.86
CA SER A 263 7.27 11.93 3.94
C SER A 263 6.80 12.50 5.28
N ALA A 264 7.52 12.23 6.37
CA ALA A 264 7.25 12.81 7.68
C ALA A 264 7.61 14.31 7.72
N MET A 265 8.79 14.67 7.25
CA MET A 265 9.26 16.06 7.27
C MET A 265 8.45 16.98 6.35
N THR A 266 7.89 16.50 5.23
CA THR A 266 6.95 17.33 4.44
C THR A 266 5.60 17.53 5.14
N ASN A 267 5.35 16.86 6.27
CA ASN A 267 4.21 17.11 7.14
C ASN A 267 4.60 17.83 8.44
N GLU A 268 5.81 18.36 8.52
CA GLU A 268 6.23 19.25 9.60
C GLU A 268 5.34 20.52 9.59
N PRO A 269 4.75 20.91 10.74
CA PRO A 269 3.88 22.08 10.82
C PRO A 269 4.62 23.42 10.60
N ASP A 270 5.91 23.50 10.97
CA ASP A 270 6.69 24.70 10.70
C ASP A 270 7.07 24.77 9.21
N ARG A 271 6.45 25.72 8.48
CA ARG A 271 6.70 25.97 7.05
C ARG A 271 8.15 26.35 6.76
N ARG A 272 8.88 26.90 7.73
CA ARG A 272 10.30 27.22 7.55
C ARG A 272 11.16 25.97 7.45
N CYS A 273 10.75 24.90 8.13
CA CYS A 273 11.41 23.59 8.13
C CYS A 273 10.81 22.63 7.08
N ASN A 274 9.81 23.08 6.33
CA ASN A 274 9.06 22.30 5.34
C ASN A 274 8.92 23.09 4.02
N PRO A 275 10.02 23.24 3.25
CA PRO A 275 9.94 23.87 1.95
C PRO A 275 9.19 22.98 0.96
N SER A 276 8.29 23.56 0.17
CA SER A 276 7.65 22.83 -0.93
C SER A 276 8.67 22.52 -2.04
N LEU A 277 8.50 21.39 -2.73
CA LEU A 277 9.39 21.00 -3.85
C LEU A 277 9.48 22.10 -4.93
N LEU A 278 8.37 22.81 -5.17
CA LEU A 278 8.33 23.93 -6.12
C LEU A 278 9.20 25.11 -5.65
N GLY A 279 9.21 25.37 -4.34
CA GLY A 279 10.09 26.36 -3.72
C GLY A 279 11.56 25.98 -3.78
N ILE A 280 11.88 24.68 -3.73
CA ILE A 280 13.25 24.16 -3.86
C ILE A 280 13.77 24.28 -5.30
N ILE A 281 12.94 24.00 -6.31
CA ILE A 281 13.33 24.02 -7.73
C ILE A 281 13.36 25.47 -8.29
N GLY A 282 12.95 26.47 -7.51
CA GLY A 282 13.05 27.88 -7.90
C GLY A 282 12.07 28.30 -9.01
N LEU A 283 11.06 27.48 -9.31
CA LEU A 283 9.97 27.76 -10.25
C LEU A 283 8.91 28.70 -9.64
N ASN A 284 9.35 29.74 -8.93
CA ASN A 284 8.50 30.83 -8.52
C ASN A 284 8.22 31.71 -9.75
N SER A 285 7.27 31.28 -10.58
CA SER A 285 6.61 32.17 -11.53
C SER A 285 5.99 33.31 -10.72
N THR A 286 6.62 34.48 -10.77
CA THR A 286 6.05 35.82 -10.52
C THR A 286 4.59 35.82 -10.08
N THR A 287 4.32 35.66 -8.79
CA THR A 287 3.03 36.01 -8.19
C THR A 287 3.24 37.15 -7.20
N PRO A 288 2.42 38.21 -7.24
CA PRO A 288 2.54 39.33 -6.32
C PRO A 288 2.30 38.86 -4.88
N ALA A 289 3.04 39.44 -3.94
CA ALA A 289 2.81 39.24 -2.51
C ALA A 289 1.34 39.52 -2.15
N GLY A 290 0.61 38.51 -1.68
CA GLY A 290 -0.78 38.66 -1.24
C GLY A 290 -1.76 37.51 -1.55
N GLN A 291 -1.36 36.47 -2.30
CA GLN A 291 -2.19 35.26 -2.49
C GLN A 291 -1.42 33.98 -2.11
N ASP A 292 -1.24 33.78 -0.80
CA ASP A 292 -0.56 32.62 -0.18
C ASP A 292 -1.36 31.29 -0.23
N ARG A 293 -2.23 31.08 -1.21
CA ARG A 293 -3.09 29.88 -1.29
C ARG A 293 -2.93 29.12 -2.61
N VAL A 294 -1.70 28.84 -3.02
CA VAL A 294 -1.47 27.75 -3.97
C VAL A 294 -1.44 26.46 -3.16
N VAL A 295 -2.60 25.83 -2.98
CA VAL A 295 -2.65 24.44 -2.50
C VAL A 295 -2.01 23.59 -3.59
N GLN A 296 -0.79 23.14 -3.34
CA GLN A 296 -0.07 22.27 -4.28
C GLN A 296 -0.89 20.98 -4.42
N TRP A 297 -1.49 20.79 -5.59
CA TRP A 297 -2.43 19.69 -5.85
C TRP A 297 -1.71 18.34 -5.85
N TRP A 298 -0.40 18.30 -6.16
CA TRP A 298 0.45 17.11 -6.13
C TRP A 298 1.77 17.41 -5.42
N ASP A 299 2.03 16.71 -4.31
CA ASP A 299 3.36 16.65 -3.71
C ASP A 299 4.10 15.39 -4.16
N ALA A 300 5.41 15.52 -4.40
CA ALA A 300 6.22 14.41 -4.88
C ALA A 300 6.22 13.23 -3.89
N GLN A 301 6.08 13.46 -2.57
CA GLN A 301 5.92 12.34 -1.63
C GLN A 301 4.64 11.54 -1.87
N GLY A 302 3.55 12.20 -2.28
CA GLY A 302 2.29 11.55 -2.58
C GLY A 302 2.40 10.63 -3.79
N ILE A 303 3.15 11.04 -4.82
CA ILE A 303 3.42 10.23 -6.02
C ILE A 303 4.17 8.96 -5.66
N VAL A 304 5.27 9.10 -4.92
CA VAL A 304 6.06 7.94 -4.48
C VAL A 304 5.21 7.03 -3.59
N GLY A 305 4.39 7.60 -2.70
CA GLY A 305 3.44 6.85 -1.88
C GLY A 305 2.37 6.09 -2.67
N LEU A 306 1.86 6.66 -3.77
CA LEU A 306 0.93 5.99 -4.68
C LEU A 306 1.60 4.85 -5.45
N ILE A 307 2.85 5.02 -5.89
CA ILE A 307 3.63 3.97 -6.55
C ILE A 307 3.87 2.80 -5.58
N LEU A 308 4.31 3.09 -4.35
CA LEU A 308 4.52 2.08 -3.32
C LEU A 308 3.23 1.36 -2.94
N PHE A 309 2.12 2.08 -2.87
CA PHE A 309 0.79 1.49 -2.69
C PHE A 309 0.43 0.55 -3.84
N LEU A 310 0.61 0.98 -5.10
CA LEU A 310 0.32 0.16 -6.27
C LEU A 310 1.15 -1.13 -6.26
N MET A 311 2.45 -1.00 -6.00
CA MET A 311 3.35 -2.15 -5.88
C MET A 311 2.90 -3.08 -4.76
N CYS A 312 2.53 -2.55 -3.60
CA CYS A 312 2.06 -3.32 -2.45
C CYS A 312 0.76 -4.09 -2.75
N VAL A 313 -0.24 -3.44 -3.34
CA VAL A 313 -1.53 -4.05 -3.67
C VAL A 313 -1.35 -5.12 -4.76
N LEU A 314 -0.56 -4.84 -5.79
CA LEU A 314 -0.26 -5.83 -6.84
C LEU A 314 0.54 -7.01 -6.28
N TYR A 315 1.56 -6.76 -5.47
CA TYR A 315 2.36 -7.80 -4.84
C TYR A 315 1.48 -8.69 -3.95
N SER A 316 0.63 -8.11 -3.11
CA SER A 316 -0.31 -8.86 -2.26
C SER A 316 -1.33 -9.68 -3.07
N SER A 317 -1.70 -9.24 -4.27
CA SER A 317 -2.65 -9.95 -5.14
C SER A 317 -1.99 -11.05 -5.97
N ILE A 318 -0.72 -10.88 -6.37
CA ILE A 318 0.02 -11.83 -7.18
C ILE A 318 0.65 -12.91 -6.31
N ARG A 319 1.23 -12.54 -5.16
CA ARG A 319 1.94 -13.49 -4.31
C ARG A 319 0.98 -14.61 -3.91
N ASN A 320 1.33 -15.82 -4.32
CA ASN A 320 0.63 -17.03 -3.92
C ASN A 320 0.79 -17.16 -2.40
N SER A 321 -0.27 -17.49 -1.68
CA SER A 321 -0.30 -17.54 -0.20
C SER A 321 0.52 -18.69 0.41
N SER A 322 1.48 -19.24 -0.34
CA SER A 322 2.28 -20.41 0.00
C SER A 322 3.50 -20.11 0.89
N ASN A 323 3.71 -18.87 1.33
CA ASN A 323 4.76 -18.54 2.30
C ASN A 323 4.17 -18.51 3.72
N ALA A 324 4.44 -19.57 4.49
CA ALA A 324 3.95 -19.75 5.87
C ALA A 324 4.32 -18.59 6.81
N GLN A 325 5.43 -17.88 6.53
CA GLN A 325 5.95 -16.82 7.40
C GLN A 325 5.08 -15.55 7.40
N VAL A 326 4.48 -15.16 6.27
CA VAL A 326 3.57 -14.00 6.19
C VAL A 326 2.17 -14.36 6.68
N ASN A 327 1.68 -15.57 6.38
CA ASN A 327 0.37 -16.05 6.86
C ASN A 327 0.29 -16.08 8.41
N LYS A 328 1.42 -16.32 9.07
CA LYS A 328 1.55 -16.31 10.53
C LYS A 328 1.56 -14.88 11.12
N LEU A 329 1.98 -13.89 10.33
CA LEU A 329 2.03 -12.47 10.71
C LEU A 329 0.75 -11.71 10.33
N THR A 330 0.02 -12.17 9.31
CA THR A 330 -1.25 -11.58 8.84
C THR A 330 -2.49 -12.19 9.50
N LEU A 331 -2.35 -13.01 10.55
CA LEU A 331 -3.47 -13.70 11.23
C LEU A 331 -4.35 -14.52 10.26
N THR A 332 -3.76 -15.12 9.23
CA THR A 332 -4.48 -16.04 8.34
C THR A 332 -4.38 -17.50 8.78
N SER A 333 -3.72 -17.77 9.90
CA SER A 333 -3.64 -19.10 10.51
C SER A 333 -4.90 -19.43 11.33
N ASP A 334 -5.96 -19.88 10.66
CA ASP A 334 -6.74 -20.98 11.23
C ASP A 334 -6.00 -22.26 10.86
N GLU A 335 -5.81 -23.15 11.83
CA GLU A 335 -5.11 -24.46 11.80
C GLU A 335 -5.55 -25.45 10.70
N SER A 336 -6.40 -25.02 9.76
CA SER A 336 -6.99 -25.82 8.68
C SER A 336 -6.31 -25.64 7.32
N ALA A 337 -5.29 -24.78 7.21
CA ALA A 337 -4.59 -24.49 5.94
C ALA A 337 -3.30 -25.30 5.71
N LEU A 338 -3.02 -26.28 6.57
CA LEU A 338 -1.93 -27.26 6.35
C LEU A 338 -2.51 -28.50 5.67
N ILE A 339 -2.58 -28.47 4.34
CA ILE A 339 -2.51 -29.71 3.58
C ILE A 339 -1.09 -29.82 3.06
N GLU A 340 -0.40 -30.78 3.66
CA GLU A 340 0.87 -31.38 3.27
C GLU A 340 0.90 -31.63 1.75
N ASP A 341 2.04 -31.34 1.12
CA ASP A 341 2.31 -31.53 -0.31
C ASP A 341 2.03 -33.00 -0.70
N GLY A 342 0.83 -33.27 -1.20
CA GLY A 342 0.49 -34.53 -1.84
C GLY A 342 1.09 -34.54 -3.26
N PRO A 343 1.62 -35.68 -3.75
CA PRO A 343 2.23 -35.73 -5.06
C PRO A 343 1.20 -35.34 -6.13
N ALA A 344 1.67 -34.61 -7.15
CA ALA A 344 0.88 -34.17 -8.28
C ALA A 344 -0.08 -35.28 -8.75
N PRO A 345 -1.41 -35.06 -8.80
CA PRO A 345 -2.32 -36.07 -9.29
C PRO A 345 -2.08 -36.25 -10.79
N ASP A 346 -1.70 -37.47 -11.13
CA ASP A 346 -1.60 -38.01 -12.48
C ASP A 346 -2.83 -37.67 -13.34
N ASN A 347 -2.54 -37.47 -14.62
CA ASN A 347 -3.47 -37.34 -15.74
C ASN A 347 -4.82 -38.06 -15.55
N PHE A 348 -5.90 -37.29 -15.43
CA PHE A 348 -7.25 -37.77 -15.74
C PHE A 348 -7.93 -36.85 -16.77
N GLU A 349 -7.99 -37.41 -17.99
CA GLU A 349 -8.99 -37.28 -19.05
C GLU A 349 -9.32 -35.90 -19.63
N MET A 350 -8.96 -35.77 -20.92
CA MET A 350 -9.52 -34.79 -21.86
C MET A 350 -11.05 -34.94 -21.94
N GLY A 351 -11.76 -34.00 -21.29
CA GLY A 351 -13.15 -33.67 -21.58
C GLY A 351 -13.22 -32.31 -22.27
N ASP A 352 -13.78 -32.28 -23.48
CA ASP A 352 -14.07 -31.11 -24.30
C ASP A 352 -14.84 -30.03 -23.51
N GLY A 353 -14.29 -28.80 -23.43
CA GLY A 353 -15.00 -27.63 -22.90
C GLY A 353 -14.18 -26.67 -22.00
N SER A 354 -13.41 -25.77 -22.61
CA SER A 354 -13.20 -24.38 -22.15
C SER A 354 -13.15 -24.06 -20.64
N SER A 355 -12.27 -24.70 -19.85
CA SER A 355 -11.93 -24.18 -18.51
C SER A 355 -10.45 -23.79 -18.45
N ARG A 356 -10.18 -22.47 -18.45
CA ARG A 356 -8.81 -21.90 -18.41
C ARG A 356 -8.31 -21.53 -17.02
N ALA A 357 -9.20 -21.42 -16.04
CA ALA A 357 -8.84 -21.15 -14.65
C ALA A 357 -9.19 -22.36 -13.78
N ILE A 358 -8.30 -22.69 -12.84
CA ILE A 358 -8.44 -23.85 -11.97
C ILE A 358 -8.98 -23.37 -10.63
N ASP A 359 -10.06 -23.98 -10.13
CA ASP A 359 -10.54 -23.73 -8.78
C ASP A 359 -9.63 -24.45 -7.78
N ASN A 360 -8.70 -23.69 -7.21
CA ASN A 360 -7.71 -24.17 -6.25
C ASN A 360 -8.16 -24.03 -4.78
N GLU A 361 -9.44 -23.70 -4.54
CA GLU A 361 -9.97 -23.42 -3.19
C GLU A 361 -11.11 -24.36 -2.78
N LYS A 362 -11.28 -25.47 -3.51
CA LYS A 362 -12.37 -26.44 -3.30
C LYS A 362 -12.32 -27.10 -1.92
N ASP A 363 -11.13 -27.54 -1.50
CA ASP A 363 -10.93 -28.26 -0.24
C ASP A 363 -10.51 -27.34 0.91
N GLY A 364 -10.14 -26.10 0.60
CA GLY A 364 -9.79 -25.07 1.58
C GLY A 364 -9.42 -23.75 0.91
N VAL A 365 -9.80 -22.62 1.51
CA VAL A 365 -9.39 -21.29 1.00
C VAL A 365 -7.90 -21.08 1.17
N THR A 366 -7.25 -20.53 0.15
CA THR A 366 -5.80 -20.29 0.17
C THR A 366 -5.41 -19.08 1.00
N TYR A 367 -6.35 -18.17 1.26
CA TYR A 367 -6.18 -16.99 2.10
C TYR A 367 -7.50 -16.65 2.79
N SER A 368 -7.44 -15.92 3.91
CA SER A 368 -8.65 -15.41 4.56
C SER A 368 -9.27 -14.30 3.72
N TYR A 369 -10.42 -14.58 3.11
CA TYR A 369 -11.18 -13.60 2.31
C TYR A 369 -11.54 -12.36 3.14
N SER A 370 -11.93 -12.54 4.40
CA SER A 370 -12.27 -11.45 5.31
C SER A 370 -11.07 -10.53 5.56
N PHE A 371 -9.89 -11.10 5.83
CA PHE A 371 -8.67 -10.34 6.06
C PHE A 371 -8.22 -9.60 4.79
N PHE A 372 -8.31 -10.23 3.62
CA PHE A 372 -8.00 -9.58 2.35
C PHE A 372 -8.85 -8.32 2.11
N HIS A 373 -10.17 -8.42 2.28
CA HIS A 373 -11.06 -7.25 2.18
C HIS A 373 -10.80 -6.21 3.27
N PHE A 374 -10.42 -6.63 4.48
CA PHE A 374 -10.04 -5.72 5.54
C PHE A 374 -8.76 -4.94 5.20
N MET A 375 -7.76 -5.60 4.60
CA MET A 375 -6.58 -4.91 4.09
C MET A 375 -6.96 -3.88 3.03
N LEU A 376 -7.89 -4.20 2.12
CA LEU A 376 -8.35 -3.26 1.10
C LEU A 376 -9.16 -2.08 1.68
N PHE A 377 -9.90 -2.32 2.77
CA PHE A 377 -10.53 -1.26 3.55
C PHE A 377 -9.50 -0.28 4.12
N LEU A 378 -8.45 -0.79 4.78
CA LEU A 378 -7.35 0.03 5.30
C LEU A 378 -6.61 0.77 4.18
N ALA A 379 -6.39 0.10 3.04
CA ALA A 379 -5.75 0.70 1.87
C ALA A 379 -6.56 1.88 1.31
N SER A 380 -7.89 1.76 1.28
CA SER A 380 -8.79 2.84 0.83
C SER A 380 -8.66 4.09 1.71
N LEU A 381 -8.50 3.90 3.02
CA LEU A 381 -8.29 4.98 3.98
C LEU A 381 -6.87 5.56 3.90
N TYR A 382 -5.86 4.73 3.67
CA TYR A 382 -4.49 5.20 3.40
C TYR A 382 -4.43 6.10 2.16
N ILE A 383 -5.11 5.72 1.07
CA ILE A 383 -5.19 6.52 -0.14
C ILE A 383 -5.87 7.86 0.12
N MET A 384 -6.96 7.87 0.89
CA MET A 384 -7.62 9.10 1.28
C MET A 384 -6.65 10.08 1.94
N MET A 385 -5.88 9.61 2.92
CA MET A 385 -4.91 10.45 3.64
C MET A 385 -3.77 10.90 2.73
N THR A 386 -3.30 10.02 1.84
CA THR A 386 -2.19 10.31 0.92
C THR A 386 -2.59 11.35 -0.13
N LEU A 387 -3.76 11.19 -0.76
CA LEU A 387 -4.27 12.14 -1.76
C LEU A 387 -4.65 13.50 -1.17
N THR A 388 -4.89 13.55 0.14
CA THR A 388 -5.19 14.79 0.87
C THR A 388 -3.98 15.33 1.65
N ASN A 389 -2.78 14.86 1.29
CA ASN A 389 -1.49 15.30 1.85
C ASN A 389 -1.42 15.25 3.38
N TRP A 390 -2.24 14.43 4.03
CA TRP A 390 -2.35 14.33 5.49
C TRP A 390 -2.66 15.66 6.19
N TYR A 391 -3.26 16.61 5.47
CA TYR A 391 -3.67 17.89 6.01
C TYR A 391 -4.89 17.73 6.90
N SER A 392 -4.87 18.39 8.05
CA SER A 392 -6.02 18.34 8.95
C SER A 392 -7.10 19.32 8.47
N PRO A 393 -8.38 18.88 8.41
CA PRO A 393 -9.49 19.79 8.18
C PRO A 393 -9.72 20.64 9.44
N ASP A 394 -9.56 21.96 9.35
CA ASP A 394 -9.98 22.88 10.41
C ASP A 394 -11.49 23.17 10.32
N SER A 395 -12.08 23.58 11.44
CA SER A 395 -13.49 23.90 11.65
C SER A 395 -14.07 24.90 10.64
N SER A 396 -13.26 25.86 10.16
CA SER A 396 -13.65 26.82 9.12
C SER A 396 -13.24 26.40 7.70
N TYR A 397 -12.44 25.33 7.55
CA TYR A 397 -11.88 24.86 6.28
C TYR A 397 -11.11 25.93 5.48
N GLU A 398 -10.77 27.07 6.10
CA GLU A 398 -10.07 28.18 5.43
C GLU A 398 -8.58 27.94 5.31
N THR A 399 -8.01 27.07 6.16
CA THR A 399 -6.60 26.71 6.15
C THR A 399 -6.41 25.20 6.26
N MET A 400 -5.62 24.63 5.36
CA MET A 400 -5.09 23.29 5.49
C MET A 400 -3.73 23.38 6.17
N THR A 401 -3.60 22.71 7.31
CA THR A 401 -2.37 22.70 8.11
C THR A 401 -1.89 21.27 8.29
N SER A 402 -0.57 21.09 8.18
CA SER A 402 0.09 19.87 8.64
C SER A 402 0.10 19.86 10.17
N LYS A 403 -0.02 18.68 10.77
CA LYS A 403 0.02 18.51 12.24
C LYS A 403 1.04 17.45 12.63
N TRP A 404 1.64 17.64 13.80
CA TRP A 404 2.59 16.71 14.43
C TRP A 404 2.16 15.24 14.46
N PRO A 405 0.88 14.87 14.70
CA PRO A 405 0.48 13.46 14.67
C PRO A 405 0.77 12.77 13.33
N SER A 406 0.61 13.47 12.19
CA SER A 406 0.94 12.93 10.87
C SER A 406 2.44 12.65 10.72
N VAL A 407 3.30 13.50 11.29
CA VAL A 407 4.76 13.32 11.33
C VAL A 407 5.10 12.09 12.17
N TRP A 408 4.58 12.02 13.39
CA TRP A 408 4.86 10.94 14.34
C TRP A 408 4.39 9.58 13.84
N VAL A 409 3.23 9.49 13.18
CA VAL A 409 2.75 8.26 12.54
C VAL A 409 3.81 7.73 11.55
N LYS A 410 4.37 8.59 10.70
CA LYS A 410 5.35 8.18 9.70
C LYS A 410 6.73 7.86 10.29
N ILE A 411 7.21 8.66 11.26
CA ILE A 411 8.50 8.42 11.95
C ILE A 411 8.44 7.12 12.76
N THR A 412 7.39 6.90 13.54
CA THR A 412 7.24 5.66 14.33
C THR A 412 7.10 4.44 13.43
N SER A 413 6.37 4.53 12.31
CA SER A 413 6.36 3.47 11.30
C SER A 413 7.75 3.17 10.75
N SER A 414 8.62 4.17 10.58
CA SER A 414 10.00 3.96 10.14
C SER A 414 10.85 3.17 11.15
N TRP A 415 10.66 3.44 12.46
CA TRP A 415 11.33 2.69 13.52
C TRP A 415 10.80 1.27 13.66
N ILE A 416 9.49 1.08 13.48
CA ILE A 416 8.87 -0.25 13.46
C ILE A 416 9.38 -1.05 12.25
N CYS A 417 9.51 -0.45 11.07
CA CYS A 417 10.09 -1.09 9.89
C CYS A 417 11.48 -1.66 10.18
N ILE A 418 12.36 -0.82 10.71
CA ILE A 418 13.72 -1.21 11.07
C ILE A 418 13.69 -2.31 12.13
N SER A 419 12.85 -2.18 13.16
CA SER A 419 12.74 -3.17 14.24
C SER A 419 12.25 -4.52 13.73
N LEU A 420 11.26 -4.53 12.83
CA LEU A 420 10.76 -5.75 12.20
C LEU A 420 11.82 -6.41 11.33
N TYR A 421 12.58 -5.64 10.56
CA TYR A 421 13.68 -6.18 9.75
C TYR A 421 14.83 -6.71 10.61
N VAL A 422 15.22 -5.99 11.66
CA VAL A 422 16.19 -6.49 12.65
C VAL A 422 15.70 -7.80 13.26
N TRP A 423 14.41 -7.88 13.58
CA TRP A 423 13.81 -9.11 14.09
C TRP A 423 13.86 -10.25 13.08
N THR A 424 13.67 -10.02 11.78
CA THR A 424 13.81 -11.09 10.77
C THR A 424 15.24 -11.62 10.67
N LEU A 425 16.25 -10.79 10.97
CA LEU A 425 17.65 -11.23 11.00
C LEU A 425 18.04 -11.93 12.32
N VAL A 426 17.48 -11.50 13.44
CA VAL A 426 17.89 -11.96 14.79
C VAL A 426 17.04 -13.13 15.30
N ALA A 427 15.79 -13.26 14.86
CA ALA A 427 14.89 -14.32 15.34
C ALA A 427 15.46 -15.74 15.17
N PRO A 428 16.11 -16.12 14.05
CA PRO A 428 16.73 -17.44 13.89
C PRO A 428 17.86 -17.72 14.89
N LEU A 429 18.57 -16.68 15.36
CA LEU A 429 19.66 -16.80 16.33
C LEU A 429 19.14 -17.01 17.77
N VAL A 430 18.05 -16.34 18.11
CA VAL A 430 17.51 -16.31 19.48
C VAL A 430 16.55 -17.47 19.73
N LEU A 431 15.76 -17.85 18.72
CA LEU A 431 14.72 -18.87 18.83
C LEU A 431 15.19 -20.20 18.25
N ILE A 432 16.20 -20.81 18.89
CA ILE A 432 16.84 -22.07 18.44
C ILE A 432 15.85 -23.26 18.38
N ASN A 433 14.70 -23.18 19.06
CA ASN A 433 13.67 -24.23 19.11
C ASN A 433 12.55 -24.09 18.06
N ARG A 434 12.73 -23.28 17.02
CA ARG A 434 11.72 -23.07 15.98
C ARG A 434 12.37 -23.20 14.60
N ASP A 435 11.78 -24.01 13.72
CA ASP A 435 12.22 -24.08 12.33
C ASP A 435 11.89 -22.77 11.60
N PHE A 436 12.89 -22.22 10.91
CA PHE A 436 12.83 -21.00 10.10
C PHE A 436 13.15 -21.25 8.62
N ASP A 437 13.34 -22.52 8.23
CA ASP A 437 13.61 -22.95 6.86
C ASP A 437 12.35 -22.88 5.96
#